data_AF-A0A7K2YME6-F1
#
_entry.id   AF-A0A7K2YME6-F1
#
_cell.length_a   1.000
_cell.length_b   1.000
_cell.length_c   1.000
_cell.angle_alpha   90.00
_cell.angle_beta   90.00
_cell.angle_gamma   90.00
#
_symmetry.space_group_name_H-M   'P 1'
#
loop_
_entity.id
_entity.type
_entity.pdbx_description
1 polymer ?
#
loop_
_entity_poly.entity_id
_entity_poly.type
_entity_poly.pdbx_seq_one_letter_code
_entity_poly.pdbx_strand_id
1 'polypeptide(L)'
;MIENMLPFLGRPTLNNNIEEDWEEFETNFQIALPHDYKTFTSAYGPGQVRGHVIFFHPKAPRESESLSLSHEIEETADSYRDIRALDPSLVPWPIYPEPGWLIPIAREIRGDQLLLRVGATGTSNPSLILDWHHGWHEYSMSFTEFMEAGLSGTLDPPFFFAETNPGVAGFFRLGRVES
;
A
#
# COMPACT_ATOMS: atom_id res chain seq x y z
N MET A 1 -15.20 -7.04 -0.81
CA MET A 1 -15.71 -6.08 -1.83
C MET A 1 -15.67 -4.67 -1.26
N ILE A 2 -15.53 -3.62 -2.10
CA ILE A 2 -15.42 -2.22 -1.65
C ILE A 2 -16.62 -1.77 -0.79
N GLU A 3 -17.80 -2.36 -1.00
CA GLU A 3 -19.02 -2.11 -0.20
C GLU A 3 -18.85 -2.40 1.29
N ASN A 4 -18.05 -3.40 1.66
CA ASN A 4 -17.78 -3.77 3.05
C ASN A 4 -16.98 -2.69 3.79
N MET A 5 -16.31 -1.78 3.06
CA MET A 5 -15.49 -0.71 3.62
C MET A 5 -16.26 0.60 3.82
N LEU A 6 -17.47 0.73 3.23
CA LEU A 6 -18.28 1.94 3.32
C LEU A 6 -18.54 2.42 4.77
N PRO A 7 -18.79 1.54 5.77
CA PRO A 7 -18.99 1.98 7.15
C PRO A 7 -17.74 2.65 7.76
N PHE A 8 -16.55 2.35 7.24
CA PHE A 8 -15.28 2.81 7.79
C PHE A 8 -14.70 4.00 7.02
N LEU A 9 -14.83 3.98 5.68
CA LEU A 9 -14.19 4.94 4.78
C LEU A 9 -15.17 5.98 4.21
N GLY A 10 -16.46 5.70 4.29
CA GLY A 10 -17.48 6.44 3.53
C GLY A 10 -17.51 6.04 2.05
N ARG A 11 -18.33 6.76 1.29
CA ARG A 11 -18.50 6.52 -0.15
C ARG A 11 -17.26 6.96 -0.92
N PRO A 12 -16.80 6.17 -1.92
CA PRO A 12 -15.84 6.64 -2.92
C PRO A 12 -16.24 7.99 -3.50
N THR A 13 -15.27 8.86 -3.68
CA THR A 13 -15.49 10.21 -4.22
C THR A 13 -14.91 10.41 -5.61
N LEU A 14 -14.07 9.48 -6.06
CA LEU A 14 -13.44 9.50 -7.38
C LEU A 14 -14.05 8.43 -8.28
N ASN A 15 -14.05 8.72 -9.58
CA ASN A 15 -14.51 7.80 -10.63
C ASN A 15 -13.45 7.77 -11.75
N ASN A 16 -12.22 7.45 -11.37
CA ASN A 16 -11.10 7.43 -12.29
C ASN A 16 -11.15 6.19 -13.19
N ASN A 17 -10.55 6.30 -14.38
CA ASN A 17 -10.42 5.17 -15.29
C ASN A 17 -9.24 4.28 -14.85
N ILE A 18 -9.56 3.11 -14.32
CA ILE A 18 -8.58 2.13 -13.82
C ILE A 18 -7.62 1.68 -14.92
N GLU A 19 -8.06 1.55 -16.16
CA GLU A 19 -7.17 1.09 -17.24
C GLU A 19 -6.13 2.16 -17.56
N GLU A 20 -6.57 3.40 -17.79
CA GLU A 20 -5.70 4.53 -18.14
C GLU A 20 -4.71 4.92 -17.02
N ASP A 21 -5.15 4.86 -15.75
CA ASP A 21 -4.31 5.28 -14.62
C ASP A 21 -3.13 4.34 -14.38
N TRP A 22 -3.30 3.06 -14.68
CA TRP A 22 -2.39 1.99 -14.25
C TRP A 22 -1.61 1.34 -15.40
N GLU A 23 -2.13 1.35 -16.64
CA GLU A 23 -1.49 0.68 -17.79
C GLU A 23 -0.05 1.15 -18.01
N GLU A 24 0.17 2.47 -18.01
CA GLU A 24 1.51 3.05 -18.17
C GLU A 24 2.45 2.61 -17.05
N PHE A 25 1.95 2.59 -15.81
CA PHE A 25 2.73 2.21 -14.63
C PHE A 25 3.11 0.72 -14.67
N GLU A 26 2.14 -0.15 -14.89
CA GLU A 26 2.34 -1.61 -15.01
C GLU A 26 3.28 -1.96 -16.17
N THR A 27 3.17 -1.24 -17.29
CA THR A 27 4.08 -1.37 -18.43
C THR A 27 5.50 -0.92 -18.08
N ASN A 28 5.68 0.23 -17.44
CA ASN A 28 6.99 0.74 -17.10
C ASN A 28 7.74 -0.15 -16.10
N PHE A 29 7.02 -0.71 -15.13
CA PHE A 29 7.60 -1.57 -14.10
C PHE A 29 7.58 -3.07 -14.45
N GLN A 30 6.97 -3.45 -15.59
CA GLN A 30 6.81 -4.83 -16.05
C GLN A 30 6.14 -5.74 -14.99
N ILE A 31 5.06 -5.23 -14.38
CA ILE A 31 4.29 -5.89 -13.31
C ILE A 31 2.81 -5.91 -13.65
N ALA A 32 2.05 -6.76 -12.96
CA ALA A 32 0.59 -6.76 -12.99
C ALA A 32 0.06 -6.72 -11.56
N LEU A 33 -0.57 -5.61 -11.19
CA LEU A 33 -1.14 -5.39 -9.87
C LEU A 33 -2.53 -6.02 -9.75
N PRO A 34 -2.91 -6.50 -8.56
CA PRO A 34 -4.25 -7.03 -8.30
C PRO A 34 -5.35 -6.03 -8.67
N HIS A 35 -6.39 -6.51 -9.33
CA HIS A 35 -7.51 -5.66 -9.76
C HIS A 35 -8.19 -4.96 -8.57
N ASP A 36 -8.35 -5.67 -7.45
CA ASP A 36 -9.04 -5.16 -6.27
C ASP A 36 -8.26 -4.03 -5.56
N TYR A 37 -6.93 -4.08 -5.58
CA TYR A 37 -6.07 -2.96 -5.20
C TYR A 37 -6.32 -1.75 -6.10
N LYS A 38 -6.20 -1.91 -7.42
CA LYS A 38 -6.39 -0.82 -8.39
C LYS A 38 -7.78 -0.19 -8.27
N THR A 39 -8.82 -1.00 -8.15
CA THR A 39 -10.20 -0.53 -7.94
C THR A 39 -10.32 0.31 -6.67
N PHE A 40 -9.75 -0.14 -5.55
CA PHE A 40 -9.79 0.60 -4.30
C PHE A 40 -9.08 1.96 -4.42
N THR A 41 -7.85 1.95 -4.91
CA THR A 41 -7.02 3.16 -5.01
C THR A 41 -7.55 4.15 -6.04
N SER A 42 -8.16 3.70 -7.14
CA SER A 42 -8.81 4.61 -8.11
C SER A 42 -10.14 5.17 -7.61
N ALA A 43 -10.83 4.46 -6.70
CA ALA A 43 -12.09 4.89 -6.11
C ALA A 43 -11.89 5.92 -4.98
N TYR A 44 -10.85 5.74 -4.15
CA TYR A 44 -10.55 6.60 -3.01
C TYR A 44 -9.44 7.62 -3.28
N GLY A 45 -8.60 7.38 -4.29
CA GLY A 45 -7.44 8.20 -4.62
C GLY A 45 -6.24 7.95 -3.71
N PRO A 46 -5.10 8.61 -3.99
CA PRO A 46 -3.99 8.66 -3.04
C PRO A 46 -4.44 9.35 -1.75
N GLY A 47 -3.98 8.88 -0.60
CA GLY A 47 -4.37 9.49 0.67
C GLY A 47 -4.10 8.63 1.88
N GLN A 48 -4.78 8.94 2.98
CA GLN A 48 -4.57 8.28 4.26
C GLN A 48 -5.84 7.58 4.75
N VAL A 49 -5.67 6.34 5.20
CA VAL A 49 -6.65 5.64 6.03
C VAL A 49 -6.34 5.93 7.48
N ARG A 50 -7.36 6.40 8.22
CA ARG A 50 -7.28 6.73 9.67
C ARG A 50 -6.15 7.69 10.05
N GLY A 51 -5.70 8.51 9.10
CA GLY A 51 -4.70 9.57 9.32
C GLY A 51 -3.27 9.10 9.58
N HIS A 52 -2.96 7.81 9.37
CA HIS A 52 -1.61 7.27 9.63
C HIS A 52 -1.17 6.17 8.65
N VAL A 53 -2.07 5.56 7.87
CA VAL A 53 -1.68 4.63 6.79
C VAL A 53 -1.87 5.31 5.44
N ILE A 54 -0.77 5.60 4.76
CA ILE A 54 -0.73 6.27 3.45
C ILE A 54 -0.83 5.22 2.35
N PHE A 55 -1.72 5.41 1.38
CA PHE A 55 -1.81 4.62 0.15
C PHE A 55 -1.31 5.42 -1.05
N PHE A 56 -0.56 4.75 -1.91
CA PHE A 56 0.11 5.38 -3.03
C PHE A 56 -0.66 5.20 -4.34
N HIS A 57 -0.51 6.15 -5.25
CA HIS A 57 -1.16 6.12 -6.57
C HIS A 57 -0.18 6.49 -7.68
N PRO A 58 -0.21 5.84 -8.86
CA PRO A 58 0.69 6.16 -9.97
C PRO A 58 0.47 7.56 -10.55
N LYS A 59 -0.78 8.04 -10.48
CA LYS A 59 -1.17 9.40 -10.90
C LYS A 59 -1.35 10.37 -9.73
N ALA A 60 -0.59 10.19 -8.64
CA ALA A 60 -0.61 11.17 -7.55
C ALA A 60 -0.29 12.58 -8.08
N PRO A 61 -0.93 13.65 -7.56
CA PRO A 61 -0.63 15.02 -7.99
C PRO A 61 0.85 15.34 -7.82
N ARG A 62 1.43 16.14 -8.72
CA ARG A 62 2.87 16.43 -8.73
C ARG A 62 3.34 17.14 -7.46
N GLU A 63 2.48 17.98 -6.89
CA GLU A 63 2.67 18.66 -5.62
C GLU A 63 2.62 17.71 -4.40
N SER A 64 2.23 16.45 -4.61
CA SER A 64 2.06 15.41 -3.58
C SER A 64 3.00 14.22 -3.83
N GLU A 65 4.28 14.48 -4.09
CA GLU A 65 5.28 13.44 -4.40
C GLU A 65 5.33 12.33 -3.34
N SER A 66 5.11 12.67 -2.06
CA SER A 66 4.99 11.69 -0.96
C SER A 66 3.83 10.70 -1.07
N LEU A 67 2.92 10.87 -2.02
CA LEU A 67 1.81 9.95 -2.33
C LEU A 67 2.03 9.20 -3.65
N SER A 68 3.15 9.45 -4.35
CA SER A 68 3.50 8.83 -5.61
C SER A 68 3.99 7.40 -5.40
N LEU A 69 3.39 6.46 -6.11
CA LEU A 69 3.78 5.06 -6.05
C LEU A 69 5.20 4.82 -6.60
N SER A 70 5.58 5.53 -7.67
CA SER A 70 6.93 5.41 -8.23
C SER A 70 8.00 5.93 -7.26
N HIS A 71 7.72 7.04 -6.58
CA HIS A 71 8.64 7.60 -5.59
C HIS A 71 8.80 6.66 -4.39
N GLU A 72 7.70 6.10 -3.88
CA GLU A 72 7.77 5.15 -2.77
C GLU A 72 8.55 3.86 -3.13
N ILE A 73 8.45 3.38 -4.37
CA ILE A 73 9.27 2.24 -4.85
C ILE A 73 10.76 2.55 -4.72
N GLU A 74 11.18 3.74 -5.16
CA GLU A 74 12.59 4.16 -5.12
C GLU A 74 13.07 4.34 -3.66
N GLU A 75 12.32 5.08 -2.84
CA GLU A 75 12.63 5.32 -1.43
C GLU A 75 12.70 4.01 -0.61
N THR A 76 11.72 3.12 -0.80
CA THR A 76 11.70 1.83 -0.12
C THR A 76 12.90 0.98 -0.55
N ALA A 77 13.24 1.01 -1.84
CA ALA A 77 14.38 0.25 -2.35
C ALA A 77 15.71 0.75 -1.78
N ASP A 78 15.91 2.06 -1.69
CA ASP A 78 17.11 2.64 -1.10
C ASP A 78 17.22 2.32 0.39
N SER A 79 16.14 2.53 1.16
CA SER A 79 16.09 2.19 2.58
C SER A 79 16.39 0.70 2.82
N TYR A 80 15.77 -0.19 2.05
CA TYR A 80 16.00 -1.63 2.20
C TYR A 80 17.42 -2.03 1.79
N ARG A 81 18.05 -1.37 0.80
CA ARG A 81 19.46 -1.63 0.45
C ARG A 81 20.38 -1.26 1.60
N ASP A 82 20.16 -0.13 2.24
CA ASP A 82 20.94 0.32 3.39
C ASP A 82 20.81 -0.66 4.56
N ILE A 83 19.58 -1.09 4.89
CA ILE A 83 19.32 -2.08 5.94
C ILE A 83 19.97 -3.43 5.59
N ARG A 84 19.80 -3.92 4.35
CA ARG A 84 20.36 -5.19 3.88
C ARG A 84 21.88 -5.18 3.83
N ALA A 85 22.51 -4.02 3.64
CA ALA A 85 23.96 -3.86 3.68
C ALA A 85 24.52 -3.97 5.11
N LEU A 86 23.74 -3.59 6.12
CA LEU A 86 24.10 -3.76 7.53
C LEU A 86 23.94 -5.21 7.98
N ASP A 87 22.81 -5.83 7.64
CA ASP A 87 22.54 -7.25 7.89
C ASP A 87 21.58 -7.81 6.82
N PRO A 88 22.06 -8.71 5.93
CA PRO A 88 21.23 -9.28 4.89
C PRO A 88 20.01 -10.04 5.38
N SER A 89 19.99 -10.51 6.64
CA SER A 89 18.87 -11.25 7.21
C SER A 89 17.66 -10.37 7.55
N LEU A 90 17.86 -9.05 7.69
CA LEU A 90 16.79 -8.10 8.01
C LEU A 90 15.86 -7.84 6.83
N VAL A 91 16.36 -7.95 5.59
CA VAL A 91 15.56 -7.83 4.36
C VAL A 91 15.73 -9.11 3.52
N PRO A 92 14.97 -10.18 3.82
CA PRO A 92 15.08 -11.47 3.14
C PRO A 92 14.39 -11.50 1.77
N TRP A 93 13.91 -10.35 1.28
CA TRP A 93 13.13 -10.22 0.06
C TRP A 93 13.91 -9.53 -1.06
N PRO A 94 13.58 -9.80 -2.33
CA PRO A 94 14.17 -9.07 -3.44
C PRO A 94 13.76 -7.59 -3.40
N ILE A 95 14.71 -6.71 -3.71
CA ILE A 95 14.51 -5.25 -3.71
C ILE A 95 14.47 -4.76 -5.15
N TYR A 96 13.61 -3.81 -5.50
CA TYR A 96 13.57 -3.23 -6.85
C TYR A 96 14.99 -2.83 -7.32
N PRO A 97 15.41 -3.09 -8.57
CA PRO A 97 14.71 -3.80 -9.65
C PRO A 97 15.02 -5.30 -9.75
N GLU A 98 15.39 -5.97 -8.65
CA GLU A 98 15.66 -7.42 -8.65
C GLU A 98 14.42 -8.23 -9.08
N PRO A 99 14.57 -9.33 -9.82
CA PRO A 99 13.42 -10.16 -10.22
C PRO A 99 12.58 -10.63 -9.02
N GLY A 100 11.27 -10.40 -9.07
CA GLY A 100 10.35 -10.77 -7.99
C GLY A 100 10.35 -9.83 -6.78
N TRP A 101 10.85 -8.60 -6.96
CA TRP A 101 10.79 -7.54 -5.96
C TRP A 101 9.37 -7.27 -5.44
N LEU A 102 9.29 -6.80 -4.21
CA LEU A 102 8.03 -6.44 -3.55
C LEU A 102 7.65 -4.99 -3.84
N ILE A 103 6.37 -4.74 -4.13
CA ILE A 103 5.87 -3.42 -4.47
C ILE A 103 5.26 -2.75 -3.23
N PRO A 104 5.82 -1.66 -2.68
CA PRO A 104 5.20 -0.93 -1.58
C PRO A 104 3.89 -0.29 -2.06
N ILE A 105 2.77 -0.62 -1.42
CA ILE A 105 1.44 -0.10 -1.78
C ILE A 105 0.81 0.75 -0.69
N ALA A 106 1.26 0.58 0.55
CA ALA A 106 0.91 1.48 1.63
C ALA A 106 2.02 1.54 2.66
N ARG A 107 2.08 2.65 3.39
CA ARG A 107 3.06 2.85 4.46
C ARG A 107 2.39 3.49 5.67
N GLU A 108 2.70 3.00 6.86
CA GLU A 108 2.40 3.69 8.10
C GLU A 108 3.37 4.87 8.30
N ILE A 109 2.90 6.00 8.84
CA ILE A 109 3.69 7.25 8.93
C ILE A 109 5.07 7.13 9.62
N ARG A 110 5.31 6.08 10.42
CA ARG A 110 6.59 5.77 11.09
C ARG A 110 7.49 4.84 10.29
N GLY A 111 7.00 4.27 9.19
CA GLY A 111 7.82 3.56 8.21
C GLY A 111 7.43 2.11 7.94
N ASP A 112 6.49 1.52 8.68
CA ASP A 112 6.05 0.14 8.42
C ASP A 112 5.38 0.04 7.05
N GLN A 113 5.79 -0.96 6.27
CA GLN A 113 5.43 -1.09 4.86
C GLN A 113 4.42 -2.22 4.65
N LEU A 114 3.37 -1.94 3.87
CA LEU A 114 2.54 -2.96 3.26
C LEU A 114 2.97 -3.09 1.79
N LEU A 115 3.46 -4.28 1.45
CA LEU A 115 3.97 -4.60 0.13
C LEU A 115 3.13 -5.67 -0.56
N LEU A 116 3.06 -5.60 -1.89
CA LEU A 116 2.51 -6.63 -2.73
C LEU A 116 3.61 -7.50 -3.30
N ARG A 117 3.41 -8.81 -3.17
CA ARG A 117 4.11 -9.80 -3.97
C ARG A 117 3.24 -10.18 -5.14
N VAL A 118 3.61 -9.72 -6.33
CA VAL A 118 2.96 -10.13 -7.58
C VAL A 118 3.78 -11.24 -8.23
N GLY A 119 3.10 -12.21 -8.83
CA GLY A 119 3.77 -13.21 -9.65
C GLY A 119 4.39 -12.60 -10.89
N ALA A 120 5.50 -13.17 -11.37
CA ALA A 120 5.85 -13.01 -12.78
C ALA A 120 4.63 -13.43 -13.62
N THR A 121 4.37 -12.70 -14.71
CA THR A 121 3.19 -12.86 -15.57
C THR A 121 2.82 -14.35 -15.76
N GLY A 122 1.78 -14.81 -15.05
CA GLY A 122 1.09 -16.06 -15.40
C GLY A 122 0.77 -17.11 -14.32
N THR A 123 1.31 -17.13 -13.08
CA THR A 123 1.04 -18.34 -12.23
C THR A 123 0.99 -18.26 -10.71
N SER A 124 1.29 -17.16 -10.02
CA SER A 124 1.12 -17.10 -8.54
C SER A 124 0.01 -16.14 -8.11
N ASN A 125 -0.80 -16.57 -7.15
CA ASN A 125 -1.75 -15.69 -6.48
C ASN A 125 -0.97 -14.56 -5.79
N PRO A 126 -1.42 -13.30 -5.90
CA PRO A 126 -0.80 -12.21 -5.16
C PRO A 126 -0.91 -12.46 -3.66
N SER A 127 0.15 -12.13 -2.92
CA SER A 127 0.14 -12.09 -1.46
C SER A 127 0.53 -10.70 -0.97
N LEU A 128 0.06 -10.38 0.24
CA LEU A 128 0.43 -9.15 0.94
C LEU A 128 1.51 -9.49 1.95
N ILE A 129 2.54 -8.65 2.00
CA ILE A 129 3.63 -8.76 2.95
C ILE A 129 3.63 -7.48 3.75
N LEU A 130 3.54 -7.60 5.07
CA LEU A 130 3.64 -6.48 5.99
C LEU A 130 5.01 -6.55 6.68
N ASP A 131 5.82 -5.53 6.49
CA ASP A 131 7.00 -5.24 7.31
C ASP A 131 6.54 -4.39 8.50
N TRP A 132 6.50 -4.98 9.69
CA TRP A 132 5.92 -4.42 10.90
C TRP A 132 6.89 -4.54 12.07
N HIS A 133 7.40 -3.41 12.58
CA HIS A 133 8.41 -3.36 13.66
C HIS A 133 9.55 -4.37 13.47
N HIS A 134 10.09 -4.48 12.25
CA HIS A 134 11.15 -5.41 11.87
C HIS A 134 10.74 -6.89 11.84
N GLY A 135 9.45 -7.18 11.77
CA GLY A 135 8.88 -8.51 11.54
C GLY A 135 8.16 -8.58 10.20
N TRP A 136 8.35 -9.69 9.48
CA TRP A 136 7.70 -9.93 8.19
C TRP A 136 6.47 -10.82 8.35
N HIS A 137 5.31 -10.34 7.93
CA HIS A 137 4.03 -11.06 7.99
C HIS A 137 3.47 -11.24 6.58
N GLU A 138 3.29 -12.49 6.14
CA GLU A 138 2.68 -12.79 4.84
C GLU A 138 1.21 -13.18 5.00
N TYR A 139 0.35 -12.60 4.17
CA TYR A 139 -1.08 -12.87 4.14
C TYR A 139 -1.49 -13.41 2.76
N SER A 140 -2.06 -14.61 2.77
CA SER A 140 -2.63 -15.25 1.57
C SER A 140 -4.11 -14.85 1.39
N MET A 141 -4.38 -13.55 1.30
CA MET A 141 -5.71 -13.00 1.03
C MET A 141 -5.61 -11.85 0.03
N SER A 142 -6.75 -11.47 -0.54
CA SER A 142 -6.85 -10.31 -1.43
C SER A 142 -6.59 -9.00 -0.69
N PHE A 143 -6.29 -7.94 -1.44
CA PHE A 143 -6.12 -6.59 -0.89
C PHE A 143 -7.38 -6.15 -0.14
N THR A 144 -8.55 -6.39 -0.73
CA THR A 144 -9.80 -5.96 -0.09
C THR A 144 -10.15 -6.74 1.18
N GLU A 145 -9.78 -8.02 1.27
CA GLU A 145 -9.92 -8.81 2.50
C GLU A 145 -8.98 -8.31 3.59
N PHE A 146 -7.72 -7.97 3.26
CA PHE A 146 -6.79 -7.37 4.21
C PHE A 146 -7.31 -6.04 4.75
N MET A 147 -7.82 -5.18 3.88
CA MET A 147 -8.45 -3.92 4.27
C MET A 147 -9.66 -4.14 5.19
N GLU A 148 -10.52 -5.11 4.90
CA GLU A 148 -11.68 -5.42 5.72
C GLU A 148 -11.27 -5.93 7.12
N ALA A 149 -10.34 -6.87 7.18
CA ALA A 149 -9.78 -7.37 8.44
C ALA A 149 -9.11 -6.25 9.25
N GLY A 150 -8.33 -5.41 8.56
CA GLY A 150 -7.64 -4.28 9.13
C GLY A 150 -8.56 -3.19 9.68
N LEU A 151 -9.62 -2.85 8.95
CA LEU A 151 -10.58 -1.82 9.37
C LEU A 151 -11.53 -2.31 10.47
N SER A 152 -11.86 -3.60 10.48
CA SER A 152 -12.68 -4.23 11.51
C SER A 152 -11.92 -4.57 12.80
N GLY A 153 -10.59 -4.52 12.79
CA GLY A 153 -9.76 -4.81 13.96
C GLY A 153 -9.50 -6.29 14.19
N THR A 154 -9.62 -7.12 13.15
CA THR A 154 -9.32 -8.56 13.20
C THR A 154 -7.97 -8.90 12.57
N LEU A 155 -7.24 -7.92 12.03
CA LEU A 155 -5.88 -8.10 11.52
C LEU A 155 -4.87 -8.21 12.67
N ASP A 156 -3.92 -9.13 12.53
CA ASP A 156 -2.81 -9.32 13.45
C ASP A 156 -1.49 -9.39 12.66
N PRO A 157 -0.58 -8.40 12.81
CA PRO A 157 -0.66 -7.23 13.69
C PRO A 157 -1.69 -6.15 13.26
N PRO A 158 -2.10 -5.25 14.18
CA PRO A 158 -3.19 -4.30 13.95
C PRO A 158 -2.77 -3.06 13.14
N PHE A 159 -2.29 -3.26 11.90
CA PHE A 159 -1.69 -2.24 11.03
C PHE A 159 -2.45 -0.89 10.90
N PHE A 160 -3.79 -0.90 10.93
CA PHE A 160 -4.63 0.30 10.79
C PHE A 160 -5.03 0.95 12.11
N PHE A 161 -4.55 0.44 13.23
CA PHE A 161 -4.79 1.02 14.55
C PHE A 161 -3.44 1.47 15.10
N ALA A 162 -3.28 2.79 15.24
CA ALA A 162 -2.15 3.34 15.96
C ALA A 162 -2.00 2.63 17.30
N GLU A 163 -0.78 2.18 17.62
CA GLU A 163 -0.43 1.63 18.93
C GLU A 163 -0.70 2.71 20.00
N THR A 164 -1.92 2.70 20.54
CA THR A 164 -2.45 3.61 21.56
C THR A 164 -2.35 5.12 21.27
N ASN A 165 -3.44 5.67 20.74
CA ASN A 165 -4.16 6.69 21.51
C ASN A 165 -5.66 6.34 21.52
N PRO A 166 -6.22 5.80 22.62
CA PRO A 166 -7.59 5.28 22.67
C PRO A 166 -8.71 6.33 22.59
N GLY A 167 -8.44 7.53 22.06
CA GLY A 167 -9.34 8.68 22.09
C GLY A 167 -9.62 9.38 20.76
N VAL A 168 -9.02 8.96 19.64
CA VAL A 168 -9.27 9.62 18.35
C VAL A 168 -10.13 8.73 17.47
N ALA A 169 -11.43 9.01 17.44
CA ALA A 169 -12.29 8.56 16.35
C ALA A 169 -11.64 9.05 15.04
N GLY A 170 -11.12 8.11 14.25
CA GLY A 170 -10.38 8.42 13.03
C GLY A 170 -11.28 9.16 12.05
N PHE A 171 -11.09 10.47 11.94
CA PHE A 171 -11.64 11.24 10.84
C PHE A 171 -10.80 10.96 9.59
N PHE A 172 -11.45 10.55 8.51
CA PHE A 172 -10.88 10.71 7.18
C PHE A 172 -10.63 12.19 6.95
N ARG A 173 -9.36 12.57 6.80
CA ARG A 173 -8.99 13.90 6.33
C ARG A 173 -8.44 13.73 4.91
N LEU A 174 -9.27 14.06 3.91
CA LEU A 174 -8.74 14.32 2.58
C LEU A 174 -7.81 15.52 2.72
N GLY A 175 -6.50 15.27 2.68
CA GLY A 175 -5.53 16.35 2.59
C GLY A 175 -5.72 17.03 1.24
N ARG A 176 -6.40 18.19 1.23
CA ARG A 176 -6.04 19.19 0.24
C ARG A 176 -4.60 19.57 0.55
N VAL A 177 -3.70 19.29 -0.38
CA VAL A 177 -2.41 19.99 -0.40
C VAL A 177 -2.76 21.45 -0.69
N GLU A 178 -2.65 22.30 0.33
CA GLU A 178 -2.67 23.73 0.09
C GLU A 178 -1.41 24.08 -0.70
N SER A 179 -1.66 24.88 -1.74
CA SER A 179 -0.80 25.32 -2.84
C SER A 179 0.57 25.87 -2.45
#